data_AF-A0A831URL3-F1
#
_entry.id   AF-A0A831URL3-F1
#
_cell.length_a   1.000
_cell.length_b   1.000
_cell.length_c   1.000
_cell.angle_alpha   90.00
_cell.angle_beta   90.00
_cell.angle_gamma   90.00
#
_symmetry.space_group_name_H-M   'P 1'
#
loop_
_entity.id
_entity.type
_entity.pdbx_description
1 polymer ?
#
loop_
_entity_poly.entity_id
_entity_poly.type
_entity_poly.pdbx_seq_one_letter_code
_entity_poly.pdbx_strand_id
1 'polypeptide(L)'
;MKGKKKLILLIPVVIIAGVVAYRYVRQRLEYNPNIIRVSGNMEVTDVELSFRIAGWVEKRLVSEGQSVQAGQDVAVLDGTELSQEVGLREREVAAAQAVLAELEAGSRAEEIAEAEAAVAQAQGKVDELEAGSRPQEIATARAAVTRAQADADYRKTDLARMEKLHGSGAATEQ
;
A
#
# COMPACT_ATOMS: atom_id res chain seq x y z
N MET A 1 1.39 -48.75 118.16
CA MET A 1 1.51 -49.01 116.70
C MET A 1 0.55 -48.14 115.88
N LYS A 2 0.78 -46.81 115.76
CA LYS A 2 -0.12 -45.86 115.07
C LYS A 2 0.59 -44.87 114.12
N GLY A 3 1.82 -45.19 113.68
CA GLY A 3 2.65 -44.31 112.83
C GLY A 3 2.70 -44.64 111.33
N LYS A 4 2.29 -45.85 110.91
CA LYS A 4 2.47 -46.30 109.50
C LYS A 4 1.35 -45.87 108.53
N LYS A 5 0.18 -45.43 109.03
CA LYS A 5 -0.95 -44.99 108.18
C LYS A 5 -0.75 -43.60 107.55
N LYS A 6 -0.01 -42.70 108.20
CA LYS A 6 0.34 -41.38 107.63
C LYS A 6 1.35 -41.49 106.48
N LEU A 7 2.22 -42.51 106.52
CA LEU A 7 3.21 -42.77 105.47
C LEU A 7 2.55 -43.30 104.19
N ILE A 8 1.53 -44.16 104.32
CA ILE A 8 0.76 -44.68 103.17
C ILE A 8 -0.04 -43.57 102.48
N LEU A 9 -0.48 -42.54 103.23
CA LEU A 9 -1.23 -41.41 102.68
C LEU A 9 -0.33 -40.31 102.06
N LEU A 10 0.97 -40.30 102.40
CA LEU A 10 1.96 -39.36 101.85
C LEU A 10 2.46 -39.76 100.45
N ILE A 11 2.56 -41.05 100.17
CA ILE A 11 2.99 -41.59 98.87
C ILE A 11 2.16 -41.04 97.70
N PRO A 12 0.82 -41.05 97.70
CA PRO A 12 0.04 -40.51 96.58
C PRO A 12 0.22 -38.99 96.42
N VAL A 13 0.44 -38.25 97.50
CA VAL A 13 0.67 -36.79 97.44
C VAL A 13 1.99 -36.46 96.77
N VAL A 14 3.05 -37.22 97.06
CA VAL A 14 4.37 -37.06 96.41
C VAL A 14 4.30 -37.44 94.94
N ILE A 15 3.55 -38.48 94.58
CA ILE A 15 3.33 -38.85 93.17
C ILE A 15 2.56 -37.75 92.44
N ILE A 16 1.51 -37.21 93.02
CA ILE A 16 0.73 -36.11 92.42
C ILE A 16 1.61 -34.86 92.28
N ALA A 17 2.38 -34.50 93.30
CA ALA A 17 3.33 -33.38 93.23
C ALA A 17 4.41 -33.60 92.16
N GLY A 18 4.91 -34.82 92.01
CA GLY A 18 5.86 -35.20 90.96
C GLY A 18 5.26 -35.12 89.57
N VAL A 19 4.01 -35.56 89.37
CA VAL A 19 3.29 -35.45 88.09
C VAL A 19 3.02 -33.99 87.76
N VAL A 20 2.58 -33.18 88.73
CA VAL A 20 2.35 -31.74 88.55
C VAL A 20 3.66 -31.03 88.22
N ALA A 21 4.74 -31.31 88.95
CA ALA A 21 6.06 -30.74 88.67
C ALA A 21 6.58 -31.19 87.29
N TYR A 22 6.40 -32.45 86.92
CA TYR A 22 6.79 -32.97 85.61
C TYR A 22 5.98 -32.31 84.49
N ARG A 23 4.66 -32.14 84.66
CA ARG A 23 3.84 -31.42 83.67
C ARG A 23 4.24 -29.95 83.59
N TYR A 24 4.54 -29.31 84.72
CA TYR A 24 4.96 -27.91 84.76
C TYR A 24 6.32 -27.69 84.08
N VAL A 25 7.29 -28.58 84.30
CA VAL A 25 8.61 -28.53 83.65
C VAL A 25 8.49 -28.86 82.15
N ARG A 26 7.69 -29.86 81.79
CA ARG A 26 7.50 -30.25 80.38
C ARG A 26 6.78 -29.16 79.59
N GLN A 27 5.82 -28.46 80.18
CA GLN A 27 5.10 -27.34 79.53
C GLN A 27 6.01 -26.13 79.27
N ARG A 28 7.09 -25.95 80.05
CA ARG A 28 8.10 -24.90 79.82
C ARG A 28 9.14 -25.24 78.75
N LEU A 29 9.33 -26.52 78.41
CA LEU A 29 10.35 -26.95 77.43
C LEU A 29 9.89 -26.83 75.96
N GLU A 30 8.59 -26.64 75.69
CA GLU A 30 8.06 -26.47 74.32
C GLU A 30 8.04 -25.01 73.85
N TYR A 31 8.37 -24.04 74.72
CA TYR A 31 8.40 -22.62 74.35
C TYR A 31 9.82 -22.20 73.99
N ASN A 32 10.22 -22.38 72.72
CA ASN A 32 11.46 -21.84 72.18
C ASN A 32 11.25 -20.38 71.75
N PRO A 33 11.72 -19.37 72.51
CA PRO A 33 11.49 -17.95 72.20
C PRO A 33 12.24 -17.46 70.94
N ASN A 34 13.05 -18.31 70.31
CA ASN A 34 13.87 -17.99 69.15
C ASN A 34 13.29 -18.47 67.80
N ILE A 35 12.04 -18.94 67.77
CA ILE A 35 11.37 -19.34 66.53
C ILE A 35 10.14 -18.44 66.35
N ILE A 36 10.31 -17.34 65.62
CA ILE A 36 9.20 -16.50 65.17
C ILE A 36 8.59 -17.19 63.95
N ARG A 37 7.41 -17.80 64.13
CA ARG A 37 6.64 -18.38 63.03
C ARG A 37 5.80 -17.26 62.40
N VAL A 38 6.24 -16.77 61.25
CA VAL A 38 5.47 -15.82 60.44
C VAL A 38 4.76 -16.63 59.35
N SER A 39 3.43 -16.65 59.41
CA SER A 39 2.59 -17.11 58.30
C SER A 39 2.12 -15.88 57.53
N GLY A 40 2.47 -15.80 56.26
CA GLY A 40 2.00 -14.76 55.34
C GLY A 40 1.69 -15.38 53.98
N ASN A 41 0.79 -14.76 53.24
CA ASN A 41 0.52 -15.12 51.85
C ASN A 41 1.43 -14.27 50.97
N MET A 42 2.15 -14.90 50.03
CA MET A 42 2.83 -14.19 48.96
C MET A 42 1.92 -14.19 47.75
N GLU A 43 1.53 -13.00 47.29
CA GLU A 43 0.81 -12.83 46.02
C GLU A 43 1.83 -12.44 44.96
N VAL A 44 1.88 -13.23 43.88
CA VAL A 44 2.71 -12.97 42.70
C VAL A 44 1.75 -12.67 41.56
N THR A 45 2.02 -11.60 40.80
CA THR A 45 1.31 -11.32 39.55
C THR A 45 2.15 -11.85 38.41
N ASP A 46 1.71 -12.97 37.84
CA ASP A 46 2.35 -13.56 36.67
C ASP A 46 1.79 -12.94 35.40
N VAL A 47 2.68 -12.72 34.44
CA VAL A 47 2.33 -12.26 33.09
C VAL A 47 2.96 -13.21 32.10
N GLU A 48 2.12 -13.78 31.22
CA GLU A 48 2.58 -14.62 30.12
C GLU A 48 2.92 -13.73 28.92
N LEU A 49 4.13 -13.87 28.39
CA LEU A 49 4.61 -13.12 27.23
C LEU A 49 4.58 -14.01 26.00
N SER A 50 4.04 -13.48 24.91
CA SER A 50 4.00 -14.16 23.61
C SER A 50 4.32 -13.18 22.48
N PHE A 51 4.80 -13.72 21.37
CA PHE A 51 4.95 -12.93 20.16
C PHE A 51 3.61 -12.79 19.45
N ARG A 52 3.37 -11.59 18.88
CA ARG A 52 2.14 -11.31 18.13
C ARG A 52 2.03 -12.12 16.83
N ILE A 53 3.17 -12.51 16.27
CA ILE A 53 3.26 -13.32 15.07
C ILE A 53 4.05 -14.59 15.39
N ALA A 54 3.74 -15.67 14.70
CA ALA A 54 4.54 -16.88 14.76
C ALA A 54 5.87 -16.66 14.03
N GLY A 55 6.97 -17.18 14.58
CA GLY A 55 8.30 -17.04 14.00
C GLY A 55 9.36 -17.77 14.81
N TRP A 56 10.57 -17.81 14.27
CA TRP A 56 11.74 -18.38 14.94
C TRP A 56 12.35 -17.34 15.87
N VAL A 57 12.76 -17.75 17.08
CA VAL A 57 13.49 -16.85 17.98
C VAL A 57 14.94 -16.76 17.53
N GLU A 58 15.37 -15.58 17.12
CA GLU A 58 16.76 -15.31 16.75
C GLU A 58 17.63 -15.19 18.01
N LYS A 59 17.15 -14.42 18.99
CA LYS A 59 17.90 -14.16 20.22
C LYS A 59 17.00 -13.97 21.42
N ARG A 60 17.42 -14.53 22.56
CA ARG A 60 16.89 -14.20 23.88
C ARG A 60 17.83 -13.19 24.54
N LEU A 61 17.31 -12.05 24.95
CA LEU A 61 18.08 -10.92 25.47
C LEU A 61 18.20 -10.91 27.01
N VAL A 62 17.39 -11.70 27.69
CA VAL A 62 17.36 -11.79 29.15
C VAL A 62 17.49 -13.24 29.63
N SER A 63 17.94 -13.39 30.88
CA SER A 63 18.04 -14.68 31.56
C SER A 63 17.00 -14.84 32.66
N GLU A 64 16.73 -16.09 33.03
CA GLU A 64 15.84 -16.42 34.14
C GLU A 64 16.33 -15.78 35.45
N GLY A 65 15.40 -15.19 36.22
CA GLY A 65 15.70 -14.47 37.46
C GLY A 65 16.24 -13.04 37.26
N GLN A 66 16.44 -12.58 36.02
CA GLN A 66 16.84 -11.21 35.73
C GLN A 66 15.65 -10.25 35.92
N SER A 67 15.88 -9.14 36.61
CA SER A 67 14.88 -8.06 36.71
C SER A 67 14.81 -7.30 35.37
N VAL A 68 13.60 -7.08 34.88
CA VAL A 68 13.30 -6.38 33.62
C VAL A 68 12.37 -5.20 33.86
N GLN A 69 12.47 -4.18 33.02
CA GLN A 69 11.59 -3.00 33.07
C GLN A 69 10.50 -3.08 31.99
N ALA A 70 9.41 -2.33 32.18
CA ALA A 70 8.36 -2.24 31.17
C ALA A 70 8.91 -1.62 29.87
N GLY A 71 8.64 -2.27 28.73
CA GLY A 71 9.15 -1.87 27.42
C GLY A 71 10.56 -2.38 27.08
N GLN A 72 11.19 -3.14 27.97
CA GLN A 72 12.47 -3.79 27.66
C GLN A 72 12.27 -5.01 26.75
N ASP A 73 13.08 -5.12 25.71
CA ASP A 73 13.08 -6.28 24.83
C ASP A 73 13.60 -7.53 25.56
N VAL A 74 12.75 -8.56 25.59
CA VAL A 74 13.02 -9.85 26.26
C VAL A 74 13.61 -10.86 25.28
N ALA A 75 13.09 -10.88 24.05
CA ALA A 75 13.51 -11.76 22.97
C ALA A 75 13.16 -11.15 21.61
N VAL A 76 13.92 -11.53 20.59
CA VAL A 76 13.80 -11.04 19.22
C VAL A 76 13.53 -12.22 18.30
N LEU A 77 12.56 -12.07 17.41
CA LEU A 77 12.28 -13.02 16.33
C LEU A 77 13.19 -12.75 15.14
N ASP A 78 13.52 -13.81 14.39
CA ASP A 78 14.16 -13.68 13.09
C ASP A 78 13.22 -12.93 12.13
N GLY A 79 13.61 -11.71 11.79
CA GLY A 79 12.87 -10.80 10.92
C GLY A 79 13.38 -10.78 9.48
N THR A 80 14.28 -11.70 9.08
CA THR A 80 14.96 -11.62 7.78
C THR A 80 13.96 -11.61 6.61
N GLU A 81 13.00 -12.53 6.60
CA GLU A 81 11.97 -12.62 5.55
C GLU A 81 11.06 -11.38 5.53
N LEU A 82 10.61 -10.93 6.71
CA LEU A 82 9.80 -9.72 6.87
C LEU A 82 10.54 -8.47 6.34
N SER A 83 11.83 -8.35 6.62
CA SER A 83 12.64 -7.23 6.14
C SER A 83 12.79 -7.24 4.61
N GLN A 84 12.90 -8.43 4.00
CA GLN A 84 12.94 -8.59 2.55
C GLN A 84 11.58 -8.25 1.93
N GLU A 85 10.48 -8.70 2.52
CA GLU A 85 9.14 -8.37 2.06
C GLU A 85 8.92 -6.85 2.11
N VAL A 86 9.24 -6.19 3.24
CA VAL A 86 9.16 -4.73 3.35
C VAL A 86 9.98 -4.06 2.25
N GLY A 87 11.21 -4.49 2.02
CA GLY A 87 12.05 -3.95 0.95
C GLY A 87 11.48 -4.15 -0.46
N LEU A 88 10.78 -5.27 -0.72
CA LEU A 88 10.05 -5.47 -1.98
C LEU A 88 8.88 -4.50 -2.10
N ARG A 89 8.05 -4.36 -1.05
CA ARG A 89 6.91 -3.43 -1.06
C ARG A 89 7.34 -1.97 -1.21
N GLU A 90 8.43 -1.57 -0.56
CA GLU A 90 8.98 -0.22 -0.70
C GLU A 90 9.38 0.08 -2.15
N ARG A 91 9.95 -0.91 -2.86
CA ARG A 91 10.27 -0.77 -4.29
C ARG A 91 9.02 -0.68 -5.16
N GLU A 92 7.98 -1.45 -4.85
CA GLU A 92 6.69 -1.35 -5.54
C GLU A 92 6.07 0.04 -5.37
N VAL A 93 6.10 0.58 -4.15
CA VAL A 93 5.62 1.94 -3.86
C VAL A 93 6.46 2.98 -4.61
N ALA A 94 7.79 2.86 -4.62
CA ALA A 94 8.66 3.78 -5.34
C ALA A 94 8.41 3.76 -6.86
N ALA A 95 8.20 2.57 -7.44
CA ALA A 95 7.86 2.43 -8.85
C ALA A 95 6.49 3.07 -9.17
N ALA A 96 5.49 2.83 -8.31
CA ALA A 96 4.17 3.44 -8.47
C ALA A 96 4.23 4.97 -8.37
N GLN A 97 5.03 5.51 -7.45
CA GLN A 97 5.26 6.95 -7.33
C GLN A 97 5.95 7.55 -8.56
N ALA A 98 6.91 6.84 -9.15
CA ALA A 98 7.56 7.28 -10.38
C ALA A 98 6.57 7.35 -11.56
N VAL A 99 5.69 6.35 -11.69
CA VAL A 99 4.62 6.36 -12.71
C VAL A 99 3.64 7.51 -12.45
N LEU A 100 3.26 7.74 -11.19
CA LEU A 100 2.40 8.87 -10.84
C LEU A 100 3.05 10.20 -11.21
N ALA A 101 4.32 10.40 -10.89
CA ALA A 101 5.06 11.61 -11.23
C ALA A 101 5.15 11.84 -12.76
N GLU A 102 5.31 10.77 -13.54
CA GLU A 102 5.28 10.85 -15.02
C GLU A 102 3.89 11.28 -15.52
N LEU A 103 2.82 10.73 -14.95
CA LEU A 103 1.45 11.10 -15.31
C LEU A 103 1.09 12.53 -14.88
N GLU A 104 1.54 12.97 -13.71
CA GLU A 104 1.33 14.34 -13.19
C GLU A 104 2.14 15.38 -13.96
N ALA A 105 3.35 15.04 -14.39
CA ALA A 105 4.15 15.88 -15.28
C ALA A 105 3.45 16.08 -16.64
N GLY A 106 2.63 15.12 -17.06
CA GLY A 106 1.85 15.18 -18.30
C GLY A 106 2.72 15.04 -19.55
N SER A 107 2.20 15.51 -20.68
CA SER A 107 2.95 15.51 -21.96
C SER A 107 4.19 16.39 -21.87
N ARG A 108 5.29 15.91 -22.47
CA ARG A 108 6.55 16.66 -22.53
C ARG A 108 6.38 17.91 -23.37
N ALA A 109 7.17 18.95 -23.08
CA ALA A 109 7.10 20.21 -23.83
C ALA A 109 7.34 20.03 -25.33
N GLU A 110 8.21 19.08 -25.70
CA GLU A 110 8.51 18.71 -27.08
C GLU A 110 7.30 18.08 -27.78
N GLU A 111 6.56 17.20 -27.10
CA GLU A 111 5.33 16.59 -27.64
C GLU A 111 4.22 17.62 -27.82
N ILE A 112 4.09 18.55 -26.86
CA ILE A 112 3.14 19.66 -26.97
C ILE A 112 3.50 20.55 -28.15
N ALA A 113 4.78 20.93 -28.29
CA ALA A 113 5.24 21.76 -29.40
C ALA A 113 5.06 21.08 -30.77
N GLU A 114 5.31 19.76 -30.86
CA GLU A 114 5.06 18.98 -32.07
C GLU A 114 3.56 18.95 -32.41
N ALA A 115 2.69 18.72 -31.41
CA ALA A 115 1.25 18.75 -31.60
C ALA A 115 0.75 20.14 -32.02
N GLU A 116 1.25 21.21 -31.42
CA GLU A 116 0.94 22.59 -31.80
C GLU A 116 1.38 22.90 -33.24
N ALA A 117 2.58 22.45 -33.65
CA ALA A 117 3.05 22.60 -35.02
C ALA A 117 2.18 21.83 -36.02
N ALA A 118 1.74 20.63 -35.67
CA ALA A 118 0.82 19.84 -36.49
C ALA A 118 -0.54 20.54 -36.65
N VAL A 119 -1.07 21.12 -35.57
CA VAL A 119 -2.30 21.93 -35.61
C VAL A 119 -2.10 23.16 -36.50
N ALA A 120 -0.98 23.88 -36.36
CA ALA A 120 -0.69 25.05 -37.18
C ALA A 120 -0.59 24.73 -38.68
N GLN A 121 0.04 23.60 -39.04
CA GLN A 121 0.08 23.13 -40.42
C GLN A 121 -1.31 22.74 -40.95
N ALA A 122 -2.09 22.03 -40.14
CA ALA A 122 -3.45 21.65 -40.51
C ALA A 122 -4.33 22.90 -40.74
N GLN A 123 -4.21 23.91 -39.87
CA GLN A 123 -4.91 25.17 -40.02
C GLN A 123 -4.48 25.91 -41.29
N GLY A 124 -3.18 26.01 -41.57
CA GLY A 124 -2.69 26.64 -42.80
C GLY A 124 -3.22 25.96 -44.06
N LYS A 125 -3.40 24.62 -44.03
CA LYS A 125 -4.01 23.88 -45.13
C LYS A 125 -5.51 24.15 -45.28
N VAL A 126 -6.23 24.31 -44.17
CA VAL A 126 -7.64 24.74 -44.20
C VAL A 126 -7.73 26.14 -44.81
N ASP A 127 -6.91 27.08 -44.35
CA ASP A 127 -6.91 28.46 -44.84
C ASP A 127 -6.59 28.52 -46.35
N GLU A 128 -5.65 27.71 -46.85
CA GLU A 128 -5.35 27.61 -48.28
C GLU A 128 -6.55 27.08 -49.08
N LEU A 129 -7.24 26.05 -48.57
CA LEU A 129 -8.42 25.49 -49.21
C LEU A 129 -9.61 26.46 -49.19
N GLU A 130 -9.79 27.21 -48.11
CA GLU A 130 -10.83 28.24 -47.99
C GLU A 130 -10.55 29.45 -48.86
N ALA A 131 -9.30 29.90 -48.95
CA ALA A 131 -8.88 30.96 -49.86
C ALA A 131 -9.14 30.59 -51.34
N GLY A 132 -9.08 29.28 -51.65
CA GLY A 132 -9.44 28.74 -52.95
C GLY A 132 -8.56 29.24 -54.10
N SER A 133 -9.05 29.11 -55.33
CA SER A 133 -8.30 29.54 -56.52
C SER A 133 -8.18 31.05 -56.58
N ARG A 134 -6.99 31.53 -56.98
CA ARG A 134 -6.72 32.96 -57.09
C ARG A 134 -7.67 33.62 -58.11
N PRO A 135 -8.14 34.86 -57.90
CA PRO A 135 -9.03 35.54 -58.85
C PRO A 135 -8.49 35.57 -60.28
N GLN A 136 -7.17 35.66 -60.46
CA GLN A 136 -6.50 35.64 -61.77
C GLN A 136 -6.62 34.28 -62.46
N GLU A 137 -6.52 33.19 -61.71
CA GLU A 137 -6.71 31.82 -62.23
C GLU A 137 -8.17 31.60 -62.64
N ILE A 138 -9.10 32.03 -61.79
CA ILE A 138 -10.54 31.98 -62.10
C ILE A 138 -10.84 32.80 -63.36
N ALA A 139 -10.30 34.01 -63.49
CA ALA A 139 -10.50 34.84 -64.67
C ALA A 139 -9.93 34.19 -65.94
N THR A 140 -8.73 33.60 -65.86
CA THR A 140 -8.10 32.88 -66.97
C THR A 140 -8.91 31.66 -67.38
N ALA A 141 -9.37 30.86 -66.40
CA ALA A 141 -10.23 29.71 -66.65
C ALA A 141 -11.56 30.11 -67.29
N ARG A 142 -12.20 31.18 -66.80
CA ARG A 142 -13.42 31.74 -67.40
C ARG A 142 -13.19 32.18 -68.84
N ALA A 143 -12.10 32.88 -69.12
CA ALA A 143 -11.74 33.30 -70.48
C ALA A 143 -11.51 32.10 -71.42
N ALA A 144 -10.86 31.05 -70.94
CA ALA A 144 -10.68 29.81 -71.69
C ALA A 144 -12.02 29.13 -72.01
N VAL A 145 -12.95 29.08 -71.04
CA VAL A 145 -14.32 28.56 -71.26
C VAL A 145 -15.05 29.39 -72.30
N THR A 146 -15.03 30.72 -72.21
CA THR A 146 -15.67 31.61 -73.19
C THR A 146 -15.12 31.40 -74.60
N ARG A 147 -13.79 31.25 -74.74
CA ARG A 147 -13.17 30.96 -76.03
C ARG A 147 -13.59 29.60 -76.59
N ALA A 148 -13.63 28.57 -75.75
CA ALA A 148 -14.06 27.23 -76.15
C ALA A 148 -15.53 27.19 -76.57
N GLN A 149 -16.40 27.95 -75.90
CA GLN A 149 -17.80 28.11 -76.27
C GLN A 149 -17.94 28.81 -77.63
N ALA A 150 -17.20 29.89 -77.86
CA ALA A 150 -17.22 30.58 -79.15
C ALA A 150 -16.75 29.67 -80.31
N ASP A 151 -15.72 28.85 -80.11
CA ASP A 151 -15.28 27.86 -81.11
C ASP A 151 -16.36 26.80 -81.37
N ALA A 152 -17.00 26.29 -80.30
CA ALA A 152 -18.07 25.32 -80.43
C ALA A 152 -19.28 25.88 -81.18
N ASP A 153 -19.68 27.12 -80.90
CA ASP A 153 -20.78 27.78 -81.59
C ASP A 153 -20.45 28.05 -83.06
N TYR A 154 -19.23 28.52 -83.34
CA TYR A 154 -18.75 28.66 -84.71
C TYR A 154 -18.84 27.34 -85.48
N ARG A 155 -18.32 26.24 -84.92
CA ARG A 155 -18.38 24.93 -85.57
C ARG A 155 -19.80 24.41 -85.76
N LYS A 156 -20.71 24.66 -84.82
CA LYS A 156 -22.14 24.31 -84.99
C LYS A 156 -22.76 25.09 -86.15
N THR A 157 -22.50 26.40 -86.23
CA THR A 157 -23.03 27.20 -87.34
C THR A 157 -22.46 26.78 -88.69
N ASP A 158 -21.18 26.40 -88.72
CA ASP A 158 -20.53 25.91 -89.93
C ASP A 158 -21.11 24.57 -90.36
N LEU A 159 -21.29 23.63 -89.43
CA LEU A 159 -21.93 22.34 -89.69
C LEU A 159 -23.37 22.51 -90.21
N ALA A 160 -24.18 23.36 -89.57
CA ALA A 160 -25.54 23.65 -90.03
C ALA A 160 -25.56 24.27 -91.44
N ARG A 161 -24.57 25.11 -91.77
CA ARG A 161 -24.39 25.65 -93.12
C ARG A 161 -24.07 24.54 -94.12
N MET A 162 -23.15 23.64 -93.78
CA MET A 162 -22.78 22.51 -94.64
C MET A 162 -23.97 21.55 -94.88
N GLU A 163 -24.74 21.21 -93.83
CA GLU A 163 -25.95 20.40 -93.94
C GLU A 163 -26.98 21.03 -94.89
N LYS A 164 -27.19 22.36 -94.79
CA LYS A 164 -28.11 23.08 -95.68
C LYS A 164 -27.65 23.05 -97.14
N LEU A 165 -26.36 23.22 -97.39
CA LEU A 165 -25.78 23.16 -98.73
C LEU A 165 -25.91 21.75 -99.33
N HIS A 166 -25.70 20.72 -98.50
CA HIS A 166 -25.85 19.32 -98.90
C HIS A 166 -27.31 18.99 -99.25
N GLY A 167 -28.29 19.40 -98.43
CA GLY A 167 -29.71 19.21 -98.70
C GLY A 167 -30.26 19.97 -99.92
N SER A 168 -29.58 21.06 -100.34
CA SER A 168 -29.92 21.82 -101.55
C SER A 168 -29.29 21.28 -102.85
N GLY A 169 -28.54 20.18 -102.79
CA GLY A 169 -27.90 19.55 -103.96
C GLY A 169 -26.71 20.32 -104.53
N ALA A 170 -26.23 21.35 -103.82
CA ALA A 170 -25.15 22.23 -104.26
C ALA A 170 -23.75 21.83 -103.72
N ALA A 171 -23.65 20.70 -102.99
CA ALA A 171 -22.39 20.22 -102.44
C ALA A 171 -22.09 18.78 -102.90
N THR A 172 -20.85 18.54 -103.34
CA THR A 172 -20.34 17.23 -103.81
C THR A 172 -19.80 16.44 -102.62
N GLU A 173 -20.28 15.22 -102.40
CA GLU A 173 -19.70 14.29 -101.41
C GLU A 173 -18.30 13.88 -101.85
N GLN A 174 -17.32 14.04 -100.95
CA GLN A 174 -16.02 13.38 -101.00
C GLN A 174 -15.75 12.69 -99.66
#